data_AF-A0A1V6J6V1-F1
#
_entry.id   AF-A0A1V6J6V1-F1
#
_cell.length_a   1.000
_cell.length_b   1.000
_cell.length_c   1.000
_cell.angle_alpha   90.00
_cell.angle_beta   90.00
_cell.angle_gamma   90.00
#
_symmetry.space_group_name_H-M   'P 1'
#
loop_
_entity.id
_entity.type
_entity.pdbx_description
1 polymer ?
#
loop_
_entity_poly.entity_id
_entity_poly.type
_entity_poly.pdbx_seq_one_letter_code
_entity_poly.pdbx_strand_id
1 'polypeptide(L)' 'MPRSLFLISGGVKPEEINIGEWIKAGAECVGMGSALFTSELMNAEDWDGISELCSCSFKAIAREKALQ' A
#
# COMPACT_ATOMS: atom_id res chain seq x y z
N MET A 1 10.93 -21.59 8.68
CA MET A 1 10.32 -21.89 7.36
C MET A 1 11.28 -21.39 6.29
N PRO A 2 11.63 -22.18 5.27
CA PRO A 2 12.47 -21.70 4.16
C PRO A 2 11.70 -20.62 3.39
N ARG A 3 12.30 -19.42 3.23
CA ARG A 3 11.83 -18.19 2.53
C ARG A 3 10.36 -18.20 2.05
N SER A 4 9.41 -18.22 2.97
CA SER A 4 8.01 -17.93 2.62
C SER A 4 7.88 -16.44 2.33
N LEU A 5 7.30 -16.08 1.19
CA LEU A 5 6.98 -14.70 0.84
C LEU A 5 5.58 -14.37 1.34
N PHE A 6 5.42 -13.23 2.01
CA PHE A 6 4.15 -12.80 2.58
C PHE A 6 3.60 -11.59 1.84
N LEU A 7 2.33 -11.70 1.42
CA LEU A 7 1.50 -10.57 1.00
C LEU A 7 0.61 -10.20 2.17
N ILE A 8 0.82 -9.02 2.73
CA ILE A 8 0.00 -8.52 3.84
C ILE A 8 -1.16 -7.70 3.28
N SER A 9 -2.38 -8.07 3.64
CA SER A 9 -3.61 -7.33 3.31
C SER A 9 -4.42 -7.05 4.56
N GLY A 10 -5.06 -5.88 4.62
CA GLY A 10 -5.83 -5.44 5.79
C GLY A 10 -4.97 -4.65 6.77
N GLY A 11 -5.40 -3.43 7.13
CA GLY A 11 -4.61 -2.52 7.97
C GLY A 11 -3.44 -1.83 7.26
N VAL A 12 -3.24 -2.09 5.97
CA VAL A 12 -2.27 -1.39 5.12
C VAL A 12 -2.89 -0.10 4.59
N LYS A 13 -2.21 1.03 4.80
CA LYS A 13 -2.63 2.38 4.40
C LYS A 13 -1.68 2.97 3.34
N PRO A 14 -2.13 3.91 2.49
CA PRO A 14 -1.32 4.59 1.47
C PRO A 14 -0.37 5.63 2.06
N GLU A 15 0.31 5.25 3.14
CA GLU A 15 1.19 6.09 3.95
C GLU A 15 2.55 5.40 4.05
N GLU A 16 3.62 6.16 3.80
CA GLU A 16 5.00 5.63 3.78
C GLU A 16 5.38 4.93 5.10
N ILE A 17 5.01 5.54 6.23
CA ILE A 17 5.29 4.98 7.57
C ILE A 17 4.62 3.61 7.73
N ASN A 18 3.33 3.50 7.40
CA ASN A 18 2.57 2.27 7.57
C ASN A 18 3.07 1.15 6.63
N ILE A 19 3.36 1.48 5.37
CA ILE A 19 3.93 0.52 4.40
C ILE A 19 5.31 0.06 4.89
N GLY A 20 6.17 0.99 5.31
CA GLY A 20 7.50 0.68 5.84
C GLY A 20 7.47 -0.22 7.07
N GLU A 21 6.51 -0.05 7.98
CA GLU A 21 6.33 -0.95 9.13
C GLU A 21 6.05 -2.39 8.69
N TRP A 22 5.18 -2.60 7.69
CA TRP A 22 4.89 -3.95 7.18
C TRP A 22 6.09 -4.58 6.46
N ILE A 23 6.80 -3.81 5.64
CA ILE A 23 8.01 -4.28 4.96
C ILE A 23 9.09 -4.65 5.98
N LYS A 24 9.31 -3.82 7.02
CA LYS A 24 10.24 -4.11 8.12
C LYS A 24 9.84 -5.33 8.94
N ALA A 25 8.54 -5.61 9.06
CA ALA A 25 8.03 -6.81 9.70
C ALA A 25 8.24 -8.10 8.88
N GLY A 26 8.76 -8.00 7.65
CA GLY A 26 9.06 -9.13 6.77
C GLY A 26 8.01 -9.41 5.70
N ALA A 27 7.12 -8.44 5.42
CA ALA A 27 6.26 -8.52 4.25
C ALA A 27 7.08 -8.37 2.96
N GLU A 28 6.89 -9.26 2.00
CA GLU A 28 7.48 -9.12 0.67
C GLU A 28 6.68 -8.11 -0.17
N CYS A 29 5.37 -8.08 0.04
CA CYS A 29 4.45 -7.17 -0.63
C CYS A 29 3.26 -6.83 0.27
N VAL A 30 2.59 -5.73 -0.07
CA VAL A 30 1.41 -5.25 0.62
C VAL A 30 0.24 -5.10 -0.36
N GLY A 31 -0.96 -5.41 0.11
CA GLY A 31 -2.20 -5.32 -0.63
C GLY A 31 -3.16 -4.33 0.01
N MET A 32 -3.70 -3.42 -0.81
CA MET A 32 -4.52 -2.30 -0.35
C MET A 32 -5.78 -2.19 -1.23
N GLY A 33 -6.91 -2.69 -0.73
CA GLY A 33 -8.19 -2.59 -1.43
C GLY A 33 -8.99 -1.38 -0.94
N SER A 34 -9.67 -1.55 0.19
CA SER A 34 -10.56 -0.53 0.78
C SER A 34 -9.88 0.79 1.14
N ALA A 35 -8.56 0.80 1.31
CA ALA A 35 -7.79 2.02 1.58
C ALA A 35 -7.48 2.84 0.31
N LEU A 36 -7.52 2.23 -0.88
CA LEU A 36 -7.35 2.91 -2.17
C LEU A 36 -8.71 3.23 -2.82
N PHE A 37 -9.66 2.31 -2.69
CA PHE A 37 -10.98 2.40 -3.29
C PHE A 37 -12.05 2.59 -2.20
N THR A 38 -12.03 3.75 -1.55
CA THR A 38 -13.02 4.07 -0.51
C THR A 38 -14.40 4.24 -1.11
N SER A 39 -15.46 3.91 -0.36
CA SER A 39 -16.84 4.12 -0.83
C SER A 39 -17.12 5.57 -1.18
N GLU A 40 -16.48 6.52 -0.49
CA GLU A 40 -16.59 7.96 -0.77
C GLU A 40 -16.06 8.33 -2.15
N LEU A 41 -14.83 7.91 -2.48
CA LEU A 41 -14.22 8.18 -3.79
C LEU A 41 -14.96 7.46 -4.91
N MET A 42 -15.38 6.21 -4.68
CA MET A 42 -16.14 5.44 -5.65
C MET A 42 -17.52 6.05 -5.93
N ASN A 43 -18.24 6.49 -4.89
CA ASN A 43 -19.56 7.12 -5.04
C ASN A 43 -19.46 8.52 -5.66
N ALA A 44 -18.35 9.21 -5.46
CA ALA A 44 -18.07 10.51 -6.07
C ALA A 44 -17.52 10.39 -7.51
N GLU A 45 -17.26 9.17 -8.00
CA GLU A 45 -16.55 8.91 -9.26
C GLU A 45 -15.23 9.68 -9.36
N ASP A 46 -14.53 9.84 -8.23
CA ASP A 46 -13.28 10.61 -8.14
C ASP A 46 -12.08 9.77 -8.59
N TRP A 47 -11.96 9.60 -9.91
CA TRP A 47 -10.88 8.84 -10.54
C TRP A 47 -9.51 9.48 -10.34
N ASP A 48 -9.46 10.81 -10.26
CA ASP A 48 -8.22 11.55 -10.03
C ASP A 48 -7.73 11.32 -8.60
N GLY A 49 -8.62 11.36 -7.60
CA GLY A 49 -8.29 11.04 -6.21
C GLY A 49 -7.80 9.60 -6.04
N ILE A 50 -8.45 8.63 -6.67
CA ILE A 50 -8.00 7.22 -6.67
C ILE A 50 -6.62 7.09 -7.33
N SER A 51 -6.41 7.79 -8.45
CA SER A 51 -5.13 7.77 -9.17
C SER A 51 -4.00 8.37 -8.35
N GLU A 52 -4.24 9.48 -7.66
CA GLU A 52 -3.26 10.11 -6.78
C GLU A 52 -2.92 9.21 -5.59
N LEU A 53 -3.91 8.55 -4.98
CA LEU A 53 -3.67 7.56 -3.91
C LEU A 53 -2.81 6.40 -4.38
N CYS A 54 -3.07 5.86 -5.58
CA CYS A 54 -2.25 4.80 -6.17
C CYS A 54 -0.83 5.29 -6.43
N SER A 55 -0.67 6.49 -7.01
CA SER A 55 0.64 7.13 -7.27
C SER A 55 1.44 7.32 -5.98
N CYS A 56 0.82 7.83 -4.92
CA CYS A 56 1.43 8.00 -3.61
C CYS A 56 1.88 6.65 -3.02
N SER A 57 1.03 5.62 -3.12
CA SER A 57 1.35 4.27 -2.64
C SER A 57 2.54 3.66 -3.37
N PHE A 58 2.60 3.80 -4.70
CA PHE A 58 3.75 3.34 -5.48
C PHE A 58 5.04 4.08 -5.11
N LYS A 59 4.98 5.41 -4.93
CA LYS A 59 6.14 6.19 -4.49
C LYS A 59 6.64 5.74 -3.12
N ALA A 60 5.73 5.50 -2.17
CA ALA A 60 6.08 4.99 -0.84
C ALA A 60 6.75 3.61 -0.90
N ILE A 61 6.18 2.66 -1.64
CA ILE A 61 6.76 1.32 -1.83
C ILE A 61 8.14 1.39 -2.49
N ALA A 62 8.30 2.25 -3.50
CA ALA A 62 9.57 2.41 -4.21
C ALA A 62 10.67 2.96 -3.28
N ARG A 63 10.34 3.88 -2.37
CA ARG A 63 11.27 4.40 -1.37
C ARG A 63 11.72 3.32 -0.40
N GLU A 64 10.79 2.54 0.15
CA GLU A 64 11.12 1.46 1.08
C GLU A 64 11.97 0.37 0.40
N LYS A 65 11.67 -0.01 -0.85
CA LYS A 65 12.50 -0.94 -1.61
C LYS A 65 13.88 -0.41 -1.95
N ALA A 66 14.07 0.90 -2.10
CA ALA A 66 15.39 1.50 -2.33
C ALA A 66 16.27 1.52 -1.07
N LEU A 67 15.69 1.33 0.11
CA LEU A 67 16.38 1.29 1.41
C LEU A 67 16.75 -0.15 1.86
N GLN A 68 16.26 -1.18 1.16
CA GLN A 68 16.58 -2.60 1.40
C GLN A 68 17.82 -3.04 0.61
#